data_AF-A0A0E3PB07-F1
#
_entry.id   AF-A0A0E3PB07-F1
#
_cell.length_a   1.000
_cell.length_b   1.000
_cell.length_c   1.000
_cell.angle_alpha   90.00
_cell.angle_beta   90.00
_cell.angle_gamma   90.00
#
_symmetry.space_group_name_H-M   'P 1'
#
loop_
_entity.id
_entity.type
_entity.pdbx_description
1 polymer ?
#
loop_
_entity_poly.entity_id
_entity_poly.type
_entity_poly.pdbx_seq_one_letter_code
_entity_poly.pdbx_strand_id
1 'polypeptide(L)'
;MAKADKKNKKIVQSEKCIGCGICYSVCPVNAKLMKKDDFDPETAELAIRIIDGVAIISDDVCIRCGACSKICPVESLTLVELETATA
;
A
#
# COMPACT_ATOMS: atom_id res chain seq x y z
N MET A 1 -11.43 12.43 26.33
CA MET A 1 -11.11 12.71 24.92
C MET A 1 -10.86 11.38 24.22
N ALA A 2 -11.86 10.85 23.52
CA ALA A 2 -11.81 9.52 22.89
C ALA A 2 -10.79 9.52 21.74
N LYS A 3 -9.65 8.86 21.93
CA LYS A 3 -8.72 8.55 20.82
C LYS A 3 -9.26 7.30 20.14
N ALA A 4 -10.08 7.52 19.11
CA ALA A 4 -10.66 6.48 18.27
C ALA A 4 -9.63 5.42 17.84
N ASP A 5 -10.03 4.18 17.98
CA ASP A 5 -9.35 2.94 17.63
C ASP A 5 -8.96 2.92 16.14
N LYS A 6 -7.76 3.41 15.82
CA LYS A 6 -7.30 3.65 14.44
C LYS A 6 -6.51 2.47 13.84
N LYS A 7 -6.94 1.22 14.08
CA LYS A 7 -6.18 0.01 13.65
C LYS A 7 -6.85 -0.91 12.62
N ASN A 8 -8.10 -0.67 12.24
CA ASN A 8 -8.85 -1.63 11.43
C ASN A 8 -8.99 -1.23 9.95
N LYS A 9 -7.94 -0.74 9.28
CA LYS A 9 -7.99 -0.52 7.81
C LYS A 9 -6.85 -1.24 7.12
N LYS A 10 -7.08 -1.85 5.96
CA LYS A 10 -6.04 -2.55 5.18
C LYS A 10 -6.24 -2.33 3.68
N ILE A 11 -5.16 -2.33 2.92
CA ILE A 11 -5.23 -2.41 1.45
C ILE A 11 -5.26 -3.89 1.05
N VAL A 12 -6.31 -4.30 0.37
CA VAL A 12 -6.45 -5.64 -0.21
C VAL A 12 -6.21 -5.56 -1.70
N GLN A 13 -5.37 -6.47 -2.20
CA GLN A 13 -5.14 -6.63 -3.63
C GLN A 13 -5.97 -7.80 -4.16
N SER A 14 -6.59 -7.60 -5.33
CA SER A 14 -7.22 -8.66 -6.10
C SER A 14 -6.32 -9.19 -7.22
N GLU A 15 -6.67 -10.36 -7.75
CA GLU A 15 -6.01 -11.02 -8.88
C GLU A 15 -6.01 -10.21 -10.20
N LYS A 16 -6.75 -9.10 -10.26
CA LYS A 16 -6.76 -8.18 -11.40
C LYS A 16 -5.45 -7.39 -11.55
N CYS A 17 -4.54 -7.47 -10.58
CA CYS A 17 -3.31 -6.70 -10.63
C CYS A 17 -2.43 -7.14 -11.80
N ILE A 18 -2.08 -6.17 -12.65
CA ILE A 18 -1.23 -6.36 -13.84
C ILE A 18 0.20 -5.83 -13.64
N GLY A 19 0.58 -5.48 -12.40
CA GLY A 19 1.94 -5.02 -12.11
C GLY A 19 2.34 -3.68 -12.73
N CYS A 20 1.38 -2.85 -13.16
CA CYS A 20 1.66 -1.58 -13.87
C CYS A 20 2.53 -0.56 -13.13
N GLY A 21 2.79 -0.72 -11.83
CA GLY A 21 3.69 0.16 -11.06
C GLY A 21 3.15 1.55 -10.72
N ILE A 22 1.92 1.89 -11.10
CA ILE A 22 1.33 3.21 -10.79
C ILE A 22 1.18 3.39 -9.28
N CYS A 23 0.71 2.36 -8.58
CA CYS A 23 0.57 2.36 -7.12
C CYS A 23 1.88 2.63 -6.38
N TYR A 24 3.00 2.07 -6.87
CA TYR A 24 4.35 2.32 -6.37
C TYR A 24 4.71 3.81 -6.45
N SER A 25 4.46 4.41 -7.62
CA SER A 25 4.86 5.79 -7.92
C SER A 25 4.03 6.82 -7.17
N VAL A 26 2.73 6.58 -6.98
CA VAL A 26 1.86 7.50 -6.23
C VAL A 26 1.96 7.35 -4.71
N CYS A 27 2.63 6.30 -4.23
CA CYS A 27 2.70 6.02 -2.79
C CYS A 27 3.51 7.12 -2.08
N PRO A 28 2.91 7.90 -1.17
CA PRO A 28 3.62 8.98 -0.48
C PRO A 28 4.73 8.46 0.44
N VAL A 29 4.61 7.21 0.92
CA VAL A 29 5.64 6.59 1.76
C VAL A 29 6.86 6.22 0.91
N ASN A 30 6.66 5.57 -0.23
CA ASN A 30 7.74 5.28 -1.17
C ASN A 30 8.42 6.58 -1.63
N ALA A 31 7.63 7.58 -2.04
CA ALA A 31 8.16 8.87 -2.48
C ALA A 31 8.96 9.61 -1.41
N LYS A 32 8.67 9.40 -0.11
CA LYS A 32 9.44 9.96 0.99
C LYS A 32 10.76 9.22 1.20
N LEU A 33 10.77 7.89 1.02
CA LEU A 33 11.96 7.06 1.20
C LEU A 33 12.97 7.26 0.07
N MET A 34 12.51 7.39 -1.17
CA MET A 34 13.36 7.65 -2.34
C MET A 34 14.08 9.00 -2.31
N LYS A 35 13.66 9.93 -1.44
CA LYS A 35 14.28 11.26 -1.29
C LYS A 35 15.42 11.30 -0.28
N LYS A 36 15.72 10.18 0.39
CA LYS A 36 16.84 10.11 1.32
C LYS A 36 18.12 9.84 0.56
N ASP A 37 19.21 10.50 0.96
CA ASP A 37 20.55 10.29 0.37
C ASP A 37 21.07 8.85 0.57
N ASP A 38 20.59 8.15 1.59
CA ASP A 38 20.93 6.76 1.94
C ASP A 38 19.91 5.75 1.36
N PHE A 39 19.34 6.04 0.18
CA PHE A 39 18.35 5.17 -0.43
C PHE A 39 19.02 3.97 -1.12
N ASP A 40 18.99 2.82 -0.46
CA ASP A 40 19.36 1.54 -1.03
C ASP A 40 18.12 0.79 -1.56
N PRO A 41 17.97 0.57 -2.88
CA PRO A 41 16.78 -0.10 -3.43
C PRO A 41 16.63 -1.57 -3.01
N GLU A 42 17.72 -2.21 -2.59
CA GLU A 42 17.71 -3.60 -2.09
C GLU A 42 17.22 -3.69 -0.64
N THR A 43 17.61 -2.73 0.22
CA THR A 43 17.31 -2.75 1.66
C THR A 43 16.15 -1.82 2.06
N ALA A 44 15.70 -0.93 1.17
CA ALA A 44 14.64 0.02 1.47
C ALA A 44 13.32 -0.68 1.80
N GLU A 45 12.81 -0.39 2.98
CA GLU A 45 11.49 -0.81 3.45
C GLU A 45 10.39 0.00 2.78
N LEU A 46 10.05 -0.37 1.55
CA LEU A 46 9.01 0.27 0.75
C LEU A 46 7.61 -0.24 1.14
N ALA A 47 6.63 0.65 1.09
CA ALA A 47 5.23 0.29 1.34
C ALA A 47 4.65 -0.54 0.20
N ILE A 48 5.11 -0.32 -1.03
CA ILE A 48 4.68 -1.06 -2.22
C ILE A 48 5.92 -1.47 -2.99
N ARG A 49 6.01 -2.74 -3.41
CA ARG A 49 7.02 -3.29 -4.31
C ARG A 49 6.33 -4.01 -5.47
N ILE A 50 6.95 -4.07 -6.64
CA ILE A 50 6.44 -4.87 -7.76
C ILE A 50 7.35 -6.08 -7.91
N ILE A 51 6.83 -7.28 -7.67
CA ILE A 51 7.57 -8.55 -7.72
C ILE A 51 6.76 -9.50 -8.60
N ASP A 52 7.39 -10.20 -9.54
CA ASP A 52 6.73 -11.14 -10.47
C ASP A 52 5.49 -10.57 -11.19
N GLY A 53 5.52 -9.27 -11.51
CA GLY A 53 4.40 -8.61 -12.19
C GLY A 53 3.18 -8.34 -11.31
N VAL A 54 3.30 -8.41 -9.98
CA VAL A 54 2.23 -8.07 -9.04
C VAL A 54 2.71 -7.08 -7.98
N ALA A 55 1.79 -6.24 -7.48
CA ALA A 55 2.13 -5.24 -6.47
C ALA A 55 2.01 -5.82 -5.06
N ILE A 56 3.14 -5.96 -4.36
CA ILE A 56 3.19 -6.41 -2.97
C ILE A 56 3.12 -5.20 -2.04
N ILE A 57 2.13 -5.18 -1.15
CA ILE A 57 1.95 -4.11 -0.15
C ILE A 57 2.42 -4.59 1.22
N SER A 58 3.35 -3.85 1.82
CA SER A 58 3.88 -4.08 3.16
C SER A 58 3.00 -3.38 4.19
N ASP A 59 2.30 -4.13 5.05
CA ASP A 59 1.37 -3.56 6.04
C ASP A 59 2.10 -2.77 7.15
N ASP A 60 3.35 -3.14 7.45
CA ASP A 60 4.20 -2.48 8.45
C ASP A 60 4.56 -1.03 8.07
N VAL A 61 4.68 -0.78 6.78
CA VAL A 61 5.09 0.52 6.22
C VAL A 61 3.88 1.29 5.66
N CYS A 62 2.84 0.58 5.23
CA CYS A 62 1.66 1.17 4.62
C CYS A 62 0.85 1.97 5.65
N ILE A 63 0.79 3.28 5.46
CA ILE A 63 -0.03 4.19 6.28
C ILE A 63 -1.54 4.11 5.95
N ARG A 64 -1.95 3.18 5.08
CA ARG A 64 -3.35 2.93 4.68
C ARG A 64 -4.08 4.20 4.20
N CYS A 65 -3.39 5.04 3.43
CA CYS A 65 -3.93 6.32 2.93
C CYS A 65 -4.94 6.18 1.78
N GLY A 66 -4.97 5.04 1.09
CA GLY A 66 -5.88 4.77 -0.02
C GLY A 66 -5.50 5.40 -1.38
N ALA A 67 -4.34 6.05 -1.51
CA ALA A 67 -3.89 6.64 -2.77
C ALA A 67 -3.78 5.60 -3.91
N CYS A 68 -3.24 4.43 -3.59
CA CYS A 68 -3.07 3.34 -4.55
C CYS A 68 -4.40 2.76 -5.07
N SER A 69 -5.44 2.75 -4.23
CA SER A 69 -6.78 2.28 -4.60
C SER A 69 -7.45 3.22 -5.60
N LYS A 70 -7.33 4.53 -5.38
CA LYS A 70 -7.95 5.56 -6.24
C LYS A 70 -7.33 5.68 -7.63
N ILE A 71 -6.05 5.35 -7.78
CA ILE A 71 -5.34 5.49 -9.06
C ILE A 71 -5.28 4.20 -9.86
N CYS A 72 -5.67 3.06 -9.28
CA CYS A 72 -5.48 1.77 -9.93
C CYS A 72 -6.42 1.67 -11.15
N PRO A 73 -5.90 1.55 -12.38
CA PRO A 73 -6.72 1.55 -13.59
C PRO A 73 -7.59 0.29 -13.73
N VAL A 74 -7.17 -0.80 -13.08
CA VAL A 74 -7.87 -2.10 -13.06
C VAL A 74 -8.62 -2.32 -11.74
N GLU A 75 -8.66 -1.30 -10.88
CA GLU A 75 -9.32 -1.34 -9.56
C GLU A 75 -8.88 -2.57 -8.75
N SER A 76 -7.62 -2.96 -8.85
CA SER A 76 -7.09 -4.16 -8.20
C SER A 76 -6.74 -3.94 -6.72
N LEU A 77 -6.86 -2.72 -6.21
CA LEU A 77 -6.49 -2.35 -4.85
C LEU A 77 -7.68 -1.68 -4.17
N THR A 78 -8.07 -2.17 -3.00
CA THR A 78 -9.22 -1.67 -2.25
C THR A 78 -8.84 -1.42 -0.80
N LEU A 79 -9.20 -0.25 -0.27
CA LEU A 79 -9.10 0.04 1.16
C LEU A 79 -10.33 -0.55 1.86
N VAL A 80 -10.12 -1.59 2.66
CA VAL A 80 -11.19 -2.23 3.45
C VAL A 80 -11.01 -1.93 4.92
N GLU A 81 -12.13 -1.86 5.63
CA GLU A 81 -12.15 -1.79 7.09
C GLU A 81 -12.23 -3.22 7.63
N LEU A 82 -11.23 -3.64 8.39
CA LEU A 82 -11.16 -4.95 9.02
C LEU A 82 -12.09 -4.93 10.25
N GLU A 83 -13.38 -4.86 10.04
CA GLU A 83 -14.33 -5.20 11.09
C GLU A 83 -14.25 -6.72 11.26
N THR A 84 -13.85 -7.17 12.45
CA THR A 84 -13.79 -8.60 12.77
C THR A 84 -15.10 -9.23 12.31
N ALA A 85 -15.01 -10.18 11.38
CA ALA A 85 -16.12 -11.02 10.99
C ALA A 85 -16.79 -11.53 12.28
N THR A 86 -17.96 -10.97 12.59
CA THR A 86 -18.92 -11.57 13.50
C THR A 86 -19.28 -12.93 12.89
N ALA A 87 -18.71 -13.98 13.47
CA ALA A 87 -19.33 -15.30 13.49
C ALA A 87 -20.17 -15.38 14.77
#